data_AF-A0A7D5GE77-F1
#
_entry.id   AF-A0A7D5GE77-F1
#
_cell.length_a   1.000
_cell.length_b   1.000
_cell.length_c   1.000
_cell.angle_alpha   90.00
_cell.angle_beta   90.00
_cell.angle_gamma   90.00
#
_symmetry.space_group_name_H-M   'P 1'
#
loop_
_entity.id
_entity.type
_entity.pdbx_description
1 polymer ?
#
loop_
_entity_poly.entity_id
_entity_poly.type
_entity_poly.pdbx_seq_one_letter_code
_entity_poly.pdbx_strand_id
1 'polypeptide(L)'
;MDANSARSSLAVPEESIRKACGDTPLPELGLIEQVWETDPIAREAIGERAADAFGSLPLDDVPEGGEIALGVGSRGIANLSRIVAGVVAEAQDLGYEPFVFPAMGSHGGATGEGQREMLAELGVTESAIGCEIRSSMEVTEVGRTADRDVPVVADANAVAADAIVPINRVKPHTDFDGTVESGLSKMLVIGMGKQRGAKIAHDWAVDWSLRNMIPEITEQLLAELPVVGGVAILEDQRDDTTLIEGVPPEGFLDREAELLETAYDIMPTLPFSELDVLVLDRQGKDISGQGMDTNVIGRRPFAIQEPEPDLPDIKRIYTRGLTGTTHGNAMGMGSADFVHANLLEEIEMPTTLINALTASTTRGVRLPPAVETDRAGLVAAMSTIGIVDPTTVRVLRAADTMHLHRLYASTALVEEARDRDDLRVLEEPSPIRFEAGDFATPSPHETGHDD
;
A
#
# COMPACT_ATOMS: atom_id res chain seq x y z
N MET A 1 -21.85 -17.91 -24.27
CA MET A 1 -21.74 -16.45 -24.17
C MET A 1 -20.34 -16.16 -23.71
N ASP A 2 -19.60 -15.36 -24.47
CA ASP A 2 -18.25 -14.94 -24.10
C ASP A 2 -18.33 -14.15 -22.78
N ALA A 3 -17.49 -14.49 -21.80
CA ALA A 3 -17.52 -13.85 -20.48
C ALA A 3 -17.31 -12.33 -20.60
N ASN A 4 -16.53 -11.90 -21.58
CA ASN A 4 -16.30 -10.48 -21.88
C ASN A 4 -17.54 -9.77 -22.45
N SER A 5 -18.37 -10.47 -23.23
CA SER A 5 -19.62 -9.92 -23.74
C SER A 5 -20.67 -9.70 -22.64
N ALA A 6 -20.63 -10.49 -21.57
CA ALA A 6 -21.52 -10.29 -20.43
C ALA A 6 -21.04 -9.14 -19.52
N ARG A 7 -19.73 -8.99 -19.32
CA ARG A 7 -19.16 -7.91 -18.48
C ARG A 7 -19.30 -6.53 -19.12
N SER A 8 -19.01 -6.40 -20.41
CA SER A 8 -19.20 -5.15 -21.16
C SER A 8 -20.64 -4.62 -21.08
N SER A 9 -21.64 -5.50 -20.91
CA SER A 9 -23.04 -5.09 -20.73
C SER A 9 -23.34 -4.37 -19.40
N LEU A 10 -22.41 -4.40 -18.45
CA LEU A 10 -22.51 -3.66 -17.18
C LEU A 10 -22.06 -2.21 -17.30
N ALA A 11 -21.26 -1.87 -18.33
CA ALA A 11 -20.84 -0.50 -18.58
C ALA A 11 -22.00 0.30 -19.19
N VAL A 12 -22.34 1.43 -18.56
CA VAL A 12 -23.38 2.33 -19.05
C VAL A 12 -22.81 3.18 -20.19
N PRO A 13 -23.45 3.19 -21.38
CA PRO A 13 -22.95 3.96 -22.53
C PRO A 13 -22.90 5.46 -22.27
N GLU A 14 -21.91 6.15 -22.85
CA GLU A 14 -21.75 7.61 -22.68
C GLU A 14 -23.03 8.37 -23.05
N GLU A 15 -23.69 7.99 -24.15
CA GLU A 15 -24.93 8.63 -24.61
C GLU A 15 -26.03 8.55 -23.54
N SER A 16 -26.13 7.44 -22.82
CA SER A 16 -27.13 7.26 -21.78
C SER A 16 -26.86 8.18 -20.58
N ILE A 17 -25.59 8.29 -20.17
CA ILE A 17 -25.18 9.20 -19.09
C ILE A 17 -25.46 10.65 -19.51
N ARG A 18 -25.02 11.07 -20.69
CA ARG A 18 -25.22 12.44 -21.18
C ARG A 18 -26.69 12.81 -21.32
N LYS A 19 -27.53 11.86 -21.76
CA LYS A 19 -28.98 12.08 -21.83
C LYS A 19 -29.61 12.24 -20.45
N ALA A 20 -29.17 11.45 -19.46
CA ALA A 20 -29.70 11.51 -18.10
C ALA A 20 -29.25 12.78 -17.36
N CYS A 21 -27.98 13.16 -17.53
CA CYS A 21 -27.36 14.30 -16.86
C CYS A 21 -27.63 15.65 -17.55
N GLY A 22 -27.94 15.63 -18.85
CA GLY A 22 -28.07 16.86 -19.65
C GLY A 22 -26.74 17.56 -19.88
N ASP A 23 -26.80 18.86 -20.19
CA ASP A 23 -25.61 19.69 -20.36
C ASP A 23 -24.94 19.92 -19.01
N THR A 24 -23.92 19.11 -18.71
CA THR A 24 -23.08 19.23 -17.53
C THR A 24 -21.79 19.94 -17.93
N PRO A 25 -21.63 21.24 -17.62
CA PRO A 25 -20.41 21.97 -17.93
C PRO A 25 -19.24 21.39 -17.12
N LEU A 26 -18.11 21.17 -17.81
CA LEU A 26 -16.88 20.65 -17.22
C LEU A 26 -15.91 21.80 -16.92
N PRO A 27 -15.09 21.70 -15.85
CA PRO A 27 -14.07 22.69 -15.57
C PRO A 27 -12.94 22.63 -16.60
N GLU A 28 -12.11 23.67 -16.61
CA GLU A 28 -10.78 23.62 -17.21
C GLU A 28 -9.81 23.00 -16.20
N LEU A 29 -8.79 22.29 -16.69
CA LEU A 29 -7.74 21.70 -15.85
C LEU A 29 -6.38 22.27 -16.24
N GLY A 30 -5.60 22.68 -15.24
CA GLY A 30 -4.18 23.01 -15.36
C GLY A 30 -3.32 21.92 -14.73
N LEU A 31 -1.99 21.98 -14.91
CA LEU A 31 -1.06 21.04 -14.30
C LEU A 31 -0.36 21.72 -13.11
N ILE A 32 -0.43 21.09 -11.95
CA ILE A 32 0.31 21.50 -10.76
C ILE A 32 1.30 20.42 -10.34
N GLU A 33 2.35 20.85 -9.64
CA GLU A 33 3.39 20.00 -9.06
C GLU A 33 3.47 20.27 -7.56
N GLN A 34 3.51 19.20 -6.75
CA GLN A 34 3.80 19.29 -5.32
C GLN A 34 5.31 19.35 -5.12
N VAL A 35 5.77 20.36 -4.39
CA VAL A 35 7.18 20.55 -4.08
C VAL A 35 7.48 19.86 -2.76
N TRP A 36 8.30 18.81 -2.81
CA TRP A 36 8.75 18.09 -1.63
C TRP A 36 10.24 18.29 -1.41
N GLU A 37 10.62 18.52 -0.15
CA GLU A 37 12.01 18.46 0.29
C GLU A 37 12.30 17.02 0.74
N THR A 38 13.07 16.28 -0.07
CA THR A 38 13.48 14.91 0.26
C THR A 38 14.99 14.76 0.27
N ASP A 39 15.49 13.85 1.11
CA ASP A 39 16.91 13.51 1.23
C ASP A 39 17.08 11.97 1.27
N PRO A 40 16.78 11.28 0.15
CA PRO A 40 16.83 9.83 0.12
C PRO A 40 18.28 9.32 0.24
N ILE A 41 18.43 8.13 0.81
CA ILE A 41 19.73 7.46 0.88
C ILE A 41 20.19 7.16 -0.55
N ALA A 42 21.39 7.62 -0.89
CA ALA A 42 22.00 7.33 -2.17
C ALA A 42 22.03 5.82 -2.43
N ARG A 43 21.64 5.40 -3.63
CA ARG A 43 21.46 3.99 -4.01
C ARG A 43 22.69 3.11 -3.73
N GLU A 44 23.89 3.68 -3.83
CA GLU A 44 25.16 3.01 -3.56
C GLU A 44 25.39 2.78 -2.06
N ALA A 45 24.86 3.64 -1.20
CA ALA A 45 24.98 3.56 0.26
C ALA A 45 23.90 2.68 0.92
N ILE A 46 22.85 2.28 0.20
CA ILE A 46 21.73 1.48 0.75
C ILE A 46 22.22 0.19 1.43
N GLY A 47 23.13 -0.54 0.79
CA GLY A 47 23.64 -1.81 1.34
C GLY A 47 24.41 -1.60 2.66
N GLU A 48 25.27 -0.58 2.70
CA GLU A 48 26.03 -0.19 3.89
C GLU A 48 25.09 0.27 5.03
N ARG A 49 24.08 1.09 4.71
CA ARG A 49 23.10 1.55 5.71
C ARG A 49 22.24 0.40 6.27
N ALA A 50 21.94 -0.61 5.45
CA ALA A 50 21.25 -1.80 5.90
C ALA A 50 22.14 -2.70 6.76
N ALA A 51 23.43 -2.82 6.42
CA ALA A 51 24.43 -3.47 7.25
C ALA A 51 24.56 -2.79 8.61
N ASP A 52 24.74 -1.47 8.65
CA ASP A 52 24.81 -0.68 9.89
C ASP A 52 23.56 -0.86 10.77
N ALA A 53 22.37 -0.86 10.16
CA ALA A 53 21.11 -1.07 10.87
C ALA A 53 21.06 -2.46 11.51
N PHE A 54 21.44 -3.51 10.79
CA PHE A 54 21.52 -4.87 11.34
C PHE A 54 22.59 -5.00 12.43
N GLY A 55 23.80 -4.48 12.19
CA GLY A 55 24.92 -4.54 13.14
C GLY A 55 24.69 -3.74 14.42
N SER A 56 23.70 -2.84 14.44
CA SER A 56 23.26 -2.13 15.65
C SER A 56 22.37 -2.94 16.59
N LEU A 57 21.86 -4.09 16.14
CA LEU A 57 21.00 -4.96 16.94
C LEU A 57 21.78 -5.69 18.05
N PRO A 58 21.15 -6.02 19.19
CA PRO A 58 21.79 -6.76 20.28
C PRO A 58 21.98 -8.24 19.91
N LEU A 59 23.13 -8.57 19.31
CA LEU A 59 23.48 -9.93 18.86
C LEU A 59 24.33 -10.71 19.87
N ASP A 60 24.70 -10.11 21.01
CA ASP A 60 25.63 -10.69 22.00
C ASP A 60 25.19 -12.05 22.56
N ASP A 61 23.87 -12.29 22.63
CA ASP A 61 23.28 -13.53 23.13
C ASP A 61 23.06 -14.59 22.03
N VAL A 62 23.31 -14.24 20.76
CA VAL A 62 23.23 -15.19 19.64
C VAL A 62 24.50 -16.05 19.65
N PRO A 63 24.40 -17.39 19.62
CA PRO A 63 25.57 -18.27 19.58
C PRO A 63 26.51 -17.96 18.42
N GLU A 64 27.82 -18.13 18.63
CA GLU A 64 28.81 -18.05 17.55
C GLU A 64 28.45 -19.04 16.43
N GLY A 65 28.32 -18.55 15.19
CA GLY A 65 27.88 -19.36 14.05
C GLY A 65 26.38 -19.70 14.03
N GLY A 66 25.57 -19.05 14.89
CA GLY A 66 24.13 -19.28 14.97
C GLY A 66 23.37 -18.91 13.69
N GLU A 67 22.23 -19.57 13.48
CA GLU A 67 21.36 -19.31 12.34
C GLU A 67 20.48 -18.08 12.58
N ILE A 68 20.44 -17.15 11.61
CA ILE A 68 19.62 -15.93 11.68
C ILE A 68 18.52 -15.98 10.62
N ALA A 69 17.27 -16.01 11.07
CA ALA A 69 16.09 -15.99 10.23
C ALA A 69 15.70 -14.54 9.85
N LEU A 70 15.89 -14.20 8.57
CA LEU A 70 15.56 -12.89 8.03
C LEU A 70 14.17 -12.91 7.36
N GLY A 71 13.19 -12.27 7.98
CA GLY A 71 11.83 -12.20 7.45
C GLY A 71 11.72 -11.13 6.37
N VAL A 72 11.25 -11.50 5.17
CA VAL A 72 11.05 -10.54 4.07
C VAL A 72 9.61 -10.59 3.54
N GLY A 73 8.98 -9.43 3.43
CA GLY A 73 7.60 -9.26 2.98
C GLY A 73 7.42 -9.36 1.46
N SER A 74 6.20 -9.06 1.01
CA SER A 74 5.77 -9.10 -0.39
C SER A 74 5.47 -7.73 -1.00
N ARG A 75 5.79 -6.66 -0.28
CA ARG A 75 5.51 -5.29 -0.74
C ARG A 75 6.63 -4.80 -1.65
N GLY A 76 6.27 -4.00 -2.64
CA GLY A 76 7.22 -3.14 -3.33
C GLY A 76 7.82 -2.20 -2.30
N ILE A 77 9.13 -2.35 -2.08
CA ILE A 77 9.97 -1.47 -1.28
C ILE A 77 11.16 -1.16 -2.18
N ALA A 78 11.42 0.12 -2.40
CA ALA A 78 12.57 0.61 -3.12
C ALA A 78 13.84 0.00 -2.54
N ASN A 79 14.68 -0.53 -3.43
CA ASN A 79 15.96 -1.14 -3.09
C ASN A 79 15.87 -2.38 -2.17
N LEU A 80 14.71 -3.04 -2.00
CA LEU A 80 14.56 -4.21 -1.11
C LEU A 80 15.65 -5.26 -1.27
N SER A 81 15.94 -5.68 -2.51
CA SER A 81 17.00 -6.65 -2.81
C SER A 81 18.38 -6.21 -2.28
N ARG A 82 18.73 -4.92 -2.39
CA ARG A 82 19.99 -4.36 -1.88
C ARG A 82 20.01 -4.27 -0.36
N ILE A 83 18.89 -3.91 0.25
CA ILE A 83 18.74 -3.84 1.71
C ILE A 83 18.94 -5.24 2.29
N VAL A 84 18.22 -6.24 1.77
CA VAL A 84 18.35 -7.64 2.22
C VAL A 84 19.77 -8.15 1.99
N ALA A 85 20.39 -7.88 0.84
CA ALA A 85 21.78 -8.26 0.58
C ALA A 85 22.77 -7.61 1.56
N GLY A 86 22.56 -6.35 1.94
CA GLY A 86 23.37 -5.65 2.95
C GLY A 86 23.26 -6.30 4.33
N VAL A 87 22.04 -6.61 4.76
CA VAL A 87 21.79 -7.33 6.03
C VAL A 87 22.43 -8.72 6.02
N VAL A 88 22.29 -9.47 4.92
CA VAL A 88 22.89 -10.81 4.78
C VAL A 88 24.42 -10.73 4.83
N ALA A 89 25.03 -9.78 4.12
CA ALA A 89 26.47 -9.62 4.11
C ALA A 89 27.02 -9.30 5.50
N GLU A 90 26.38 -8.38 6.24
CA GLU A 90 26.79 -8.05 7.60
C GLU A 90 26.65 -9.24 8.55
N ALA A 91 25.54 -9.98 8.49
CA ALA A 91 25.37 -11.19 9.29
C ALA A 91 26.49 -12.22 9.04
N GLN A 92 26.89 -12.41 7.77
CA GLN A 92 27.99 -13.29 7.39
C GLN A 92 29.35 -12.77 7.87
N ASP A 93 29.60 -11.46 7.76
CA ASP A 93 30.85 -10.81 8.19
C ASP A 93 31.03 -10.87 9.71
N LEU A 94 29.93 -10.81 10.47
CA LEU A 94 29.89 -11.06 11.92
C LEU A 94 29.99 -12.54 12.30
N GLY A 95 29.97 -13.46 11.32
CA GLY A 95 30.19 -14.89 11.50
C GLY A 95 28.93 -15.72 11.76
N TYR A 96 27.74 -15.21 11.44
CA TYR A 96 26.47 -15.93 11.55
C TYR A 96 26.06 -16.61 10.24
N GLU A 97 25.08 -17.51 10.31
CA GLU A 97 24.52 -18.23 9.16
C GLU A 97 23.11 -17.69 8.82
N PRO A 98 22.96 -16.63 8.00
CA PRO A 98 21.65 -16.09 7.68
C PRO A 98 20.90 -16.95 6.65
N PHE A 99 19.57 -16.99 6.79
CA PHE A 99 18.67 -17.42 5.72
C PHE A 99 17.45 -16.50 5.65
N VAL A 100 16.90 -16.32 4.46
CA VAL A 100 15.65 -15.58 4.28
C VAL A 100 14.46 -16.53 4.33
N PHE A 101 13.40 -16.13 5.01
CA PHE A 101 12.09 -16.76 4.89
C PHE A 101 11.02 -15.73 4.46
N PRO A 102 10.05 -16.11 3.61
CA PRO A 102 8.99 -15.18 3.23
C PRO A 102 8.03 -14.94 4.40
N ALA A 103 7.93 -13.70 4.86
CA ALA A 103 7.06 -13.27 5.96
C ALA A 103 5.87 -12.46 5.43
N MET A 104 5.01 -13.09 4.63
CA MET A 104 3.98 -12.40 3.83
C MET A 104 2.55 -12.92 4.02
N GLY A 105 2.29 -13.67 5.10
CA GLY A 105 0.94 -14.11 5.46
C GLY A 105 0.33 -15.04 4.40
N SER A 106 -0.79 -14.62 3.80
CA SER A 106 -1.54 -15.39 2.78
C SER A 106 -1.12 -15.10 1.33
N HIS A 107 -0.13 -14.23 1.10
CA HIS A 107 0.34 -13.88 -0.24
C HIS A 107 1.01 -15.08 -0.94
N GLY A 108 1.24 -14.98 -2.26
CA GLY A 108 1.81 -16.07 -3.06
C GLY A 108 0.90 -17.30 -3.13
N GLY A 109 -0.42 -17.10 -3.09
CA GLY A 109 -1.41 -18.18 -3.07
C GLY A 109 -1.37 -19.05 -1.81
N ALA A 110 -0.72 -18.58 -0.73
CA ALA A 110 -0.50 -19.34 0.50
C ALA A 110 0.21 -20.68 0.27
N THR A 111 1.20 -20.69 -0.63
CA THR A 111 2.08 -21.83 -0.88
C THR A 111 3.55 -21.41 -0.79
N GLY A 112 4.44 -22.33 -0.41
CA GLY A 112 5.88 -22.03 -0.35
C GLY A 112 6.46 -21.63 -1.72
N GLU A 113 6.00 -22.25 -2.80
CA GLU A 113 6.43 -21.93 -4.17
C GLU A 113 6.00 -20.51 -4.56
N GLY A 114 4.71 -20.17 -4.41
CA GLY A 114 4.21 -18.86 -4.79
C GLY A 114 4.77 -17.72 -3.92
N GLN A 115 5.09 -17.95 -2.64
CA GLN A 115 5.79 -16.95 -1.83
C GLN A 115 7.25 -16.74 -2.27
N ARG A 116 7.92 -17.79 -2.76
CA ARG A 116 9.27 -17.68 -3.34
C ARG A 116 9.25 -16.94 -4.67
N GLU A 117 8.27 -17.22 -5.54
CA GLU A 117 8.08 -16.49 -6.81
C GLU A 117 7.87 -15.00 -6.57
N MET A 118 7.05 -14.65 -5.58
CA MET A 118 6.81 -13.26 -5.21
C MET A 118 8.07 -12.53 -4.72
N LEU A 119 8.94 -13.19 -3.94
CA LEU A 119 10.25 -12.61 -3.60
C LEU A 119 11.12 -12.40 -4.84
N ALA A 120 11.12 -13.34 -5.78
CA ALA A 120 11.89 -13.23 -7.01
C ALA A 120 11.43 -12.05 -7.90
N GLU A 121 10.13 -11.78 -7.96
CA GLU A 121 9.56 -10.60 -8.65
C GLU A 121 10.05 -9.28 -8.02
N LEU A 122 10.32 -9.27 -6.71
CA LEU A 122 10.89 -8.14 -5.98
C LEU A 122 12.44 -8.09 -6.07
N GLY A 123 13.06 -8.98 -6.86
CA GLY A 123 14.50 -9.08 -7.01
C GLY A 123 15.21 -9.75 -5.84
N VAL A 124 14.48 -10.37 -4.91
CA VAL A 124 15.01 -11.12 -3.77
C VAL A 124 15.14 -12.59 -4.18
N THR A 125 16.30 -12.93 -4.75
CA THR A 125 16.68 -14.31 -5.10
C THR A 125 17.93 -14.71 -4.34
N GLU A 126 18.15 -16.01 -4.09
CA GLU A 126 19.35 -16.52 -3.39
C GLU A 126 20.65 -15.99 -4.02
N SER A 127 20.70 -15.92 -5.35
CA SER A 127 21.84 -15.38 -6.09
C SER A 127 22.05 -13.87 -5.91
N ALA A 128 20.98 -13.11 -5.68
CA ALA A 128 21.05 -11.65 -5.52
C ALA A 128 21.43 -11.26 -4.09
N ILE A 129 20.95 -12.02 -3.09
CA ILE A 129 21.15 -11.70 -1.68
C ILE A 129 22.29 -12.48 -1.03
N GLY A 130 22.75 -13.59 -1.62
CA GLY A 130 23.90 -14.35 -1.12
C GLY A 130 23.58 -15.34 0.01
N CYS A 131 22.32 -15.70 0.24
CA CYS A 131 21.92 -16.72 1.21
C CYS A 131 20.74 -17.59 0.71
N GLU A 132 20.44 -18.66 1.43
CA GLU A 132 19.30 -19.56 1.16
C GLU A 132 17.96 -18.84 1.37
N ILE A 133 16.93 -19.21 0.58
CA ILE A 133 15.53 -18.85 0.82
C ILE A 133 14.71 -20.09 1.23
N ARG A 134 14.39 -20.16 2.53
CA ARG A 134 13.55 -21.21 3.13
C ARG A 134 12.08 -20.81 3.09
N SER A 135 11.35 -21.35 2.12
CA SER A 135 9.92 -21.04 1.94
C SER A 135 9.04 -22.24 2.30
N SER A 136 8.26 -22.07 3.37
CA SER A 136 7.27 -23.02 3.86
C SER A 136 6.02 -22.30 4.39
N MET A 137 4.92 -23.05 4.48
CA MET A 137 3.67 -22.61 5.14
C MET A 137 3.50 -23.24 6.53
N GLU A 138 4.45 -24.06 6.96
CA GLU A 138 4.43 -24.69 8.28
C GLU A 138 4.64 -23.64 9.38
N VAL A 139 3.83 -23.77 10.43
CA VAL A 139 3.87 -22.88 11.59
C VAL A 139 3.82 -23.67 12.89
N THR A 140 4.50 -23.16 13.91
CA THR A 140 4.48 -23.66 15.28
C THR A 140 3.58 -22.75 16.13
N GLU A 141 2.75 -23.32 16.99
CA GLU A 141 2.03 -22.55 18.02
C GLU A 141 3.00 -22.26 19.16
N VAL A 142 3.31 -20.99 19.37
CA VAL A 142 4.32 -20.51 20.32
C VAL A 142 3.69 -20.03 21.63
N GLY A 143 2.38 -19.81 21.63
CA GLY A 143 1.64 -19.40 22.80
C GLY A 143 0.18 -19.11 22.49
N ARG A 144 -0.53 -18.60 23.50
CA ARG A 144 -1.90 -18.13 23.39
C ARG A 144 -2.05 -16.82 24.15
N THR A 145 -2.87 -15.89 23.65
CA THR A 145 -3.12 -14.59 24.30
C THR A 145 -3.83 -14.78 25.64
N ALA A 146 -3.44 -14.08 26.69
CA ALA A 146 -3.91 -14.35 28.05
C ALA A 146 -5.43 -14.20 28.24
N ASP A 147 -6.03 -13.14 27.68
CA ASP A 147 -7.44 -12.81 27.94
C ASP A 147 -8.43 -13.51 27.00
N ARG A 148 -8.00 -13.79 25.76
CA ARG A 148 -8.90 -14.26 24.68
C ARG A 148 -8.60 -15.69 24.21
N ASP A 149 -7.55 -16.31 24.73
CA ASP A 149 -7.11 -17.66 24.36
C ASP A 149 -6.90 -17.82 22.83
N VAL A 150 -6.44 -16.76 22.16
CA VAL A 150 -6.16 -16.76 20.72
C VAL A 150 -4.80 -17.42 20.47
N PRO A 151 -4.70 -18.42 19.58
CA PRO A 151 -3.42 -19.05 19.25
C PRO A 151 -2.47 -18.07 18.56
N VAL A 152 -1.24 -17.97 19.07
CA VAL A 152 -0.13 -17.27 18.44
C VAL A 152 0.74 -18.28 17.73
N VAL A 153 0.94 -18.10 16.43
CA VAL A 153 1.71 -19.02 15.57
C VAL A 153 2.79 -18.27 14.82
N ALA A 154 3.91 -18.93 14.55
CA ALA A 154 5.06 -18.39 13.81
C ALA A 154 5.66 -19.44 12.87
N ASP A 155 6.34 -18.98 11.80
CA ASP A 155 7.04 -19.82 10.83
C ASP A 155 7.96 -20.83 11.53
N ALA A 156 7.86 -22.11 11.14
CA ALA A 156 8.59 -23.18 11.80
C ALA A 156 10.13 -23.07 11.65
N ASN A 157 10.64 -22.48 10.56
CA ASN A 157 12.07 -22.22 10.38
C ASN A 157 12.52 -21.06 11.26
N ALA A 158 11.73 -19.98 11.34
CA ALA A 158 12.04 -18.84 12.20
C ALA A 158 12.09 -19.25 13.68
N VAL A 159 11.13 -20.08 14.13
CA VAL A 159 11.09 -20.61 15.50
C VAL A 159 12.28 -21.53 15.81
N ALA A 160 12.85 -22.20 14.80
CA ALA A 160 13.99 -23.11 14.97
C ALA A 160 15.35 -22.41 14.89
N ALA A 161 15.40 -21.13 14.47
CA ALA A 161 16.62 -20.36 14.34
C ALA A 161 17.11 -19.84 15.70
N ASP A 162 18.38 -19.42 15.75
CA ASP A 162 18.97 -18.83 16.95
C ASP A 162 18.63 -17.34 17.11
N ALA A 163 18.26 -16.67 16.02
CA ALA A 163 17.77 -15.30 16.02
C ALA A 163 16.76 -15.03 14.90
N ILE A 164 15.86 -14.08 15.11
CA ILE A 164 14.85 -13.64 14.14
C ILE A 164 14.95 -12.13 13.94
N VAL A 165 14.99 -11.69 12.67
CA VAL A 165 14.99 -10.28 12.28
C VAL A 165 13.99 -10.01 11.15
N PRO A 166 12.82 -9.40 11.43
CA PRO A 166 11.97 -8.82 10.39
C PRO A 166 12.65 -7.65 9.66
N ILE A 167 12.60 -7.63 8.32
CA ILE A 167 12.99 -6.52 7.45
C ILE A 167 11.73 -6.00 6.75
N ASN A 168 11.27 -4.79 7.06
CA ASN A 168 10.04 -4.27 6.46
C ASN A 168 9.93 -2.74 6.47
N ARG A 169 9.06 -2.22 5.60
CA ARG A 169 8.66 -0.81 5.57
C ARG A 169 7.64 -0.49 6.66
N VAL A 170 7.90 0.56 7.43
CA VAL A 170 6.92 1.18 8.33
C VAL A 170 6.08 2.17 7.51
N LYS A 171 4.75 2.00 7.54
CA LYS A 171 3.81 2.84 6.77
C LYS A 171 2.42 2.84 7.41
N PRO A 172 1.67 3.96 7.32
CA PRO A 172 0.25 3.96 7.62
C PRO A 172 -0.52 2.82 6.94
N HIS A 173 -1.35 2.14 7.71
CA HIS A 173 -2.16 1.04 7.26
C HIS A 173 -3.48 1.54 6.67
N THR A 174 -4.01 0.80 5.69
CA THR A 174 -5.23 1.21 4.98
C THR A 174 -6.53 0.92 5.74
N ASP A 175 -6.53 -0.09 6.61
CA ASP A 175 -7.77 -0.58 7.24
C ASP A 175 -7.92 -0.21 8.73
N PHE A 176 -6.92 0.37 9.38
CA PHE A 176 -6.97 0.76 10.79
C PHE A 176 -5.87 1.77 11.09
N ASP A 177 -6.05 2.58 12.13
CA ASP A 177 -4.97 3.35 12.75
C ASP A 177 -4.54 2.65 14.03
N GLY A 178 -3.32 2.83 14.51
CA GLY A 178 -2.90 2.20 15.76
C GLY A 178 -1.60 2.74 16.30
N THR A 179 -1.18 2.26 17.48
CA THR A 179 0.15 2.56 18.00
C THR A 179 1.24 2.06 17.05
N VAL A 180 1.00 0.89 16.46
CA VAL A 180 1.77 0.36 15.33
C VAL A 180 0.81 -0.11 14.24
N GLU A 181 1.25 -0.04 12.99
CA GLU A 181 0.40 -0.23 11.81
C GLU A 181 1.03 -1.20 10.79
N SER A 182 1.37 -0.79 9.57
CA SER A 182 2.25 -1.60 8.73
C SER A 182 3.69 -1.38 9.17
N GLY A 183 4.45 -2.46 9.33
CA GLY A 183 5.83 -2.37 9.79
C GLY A 183 6.33 -3.71 10.30
N LEU A 184 7.23 -3.65 11.27
CA LEU A 184 7.89 -4.81 11.85
C LEU A 184 6.90 -5.66 12.68
N SER A 185 6.12 -5.02 13.56
CA SER A 185 5.14 -5.70 14.42
C SER A 185 4.12 -6.49 13.60
N LYS A 186 3.51 -5.86 12.59
CA LYS A 186 2.57 -6.55 11.71
C LYS A 186 3.23 -7.67 10.93
N MET A 187 4.50 -7.53 10.56
CA MET A 187 5.21 -8.61 9.88
C MET A 187 5.50 -9.79 10.81
N LEU A 188 5.80 -9.56 12.09
CA LEU A 188 5.92 -10.62 13.09
C LEU A 188 4.59 -11.34 13.31
N VAL A 189 3.48 -10.61 13.42
CA VAL A 189 2.16 -11.21 13.70
C VAL A 189 1.55 -11.89 12.47
N ILE A 190 1.43 -11.15 11.37
CA ILE A 190 0.71 -11.60 10.16
C ILE A 190 1.66 -12.29 9.19
N GLY A 191 2.83 -11.68 8.96
CA GLY A 191 3.81 -12.15 7.99
C GLY A 191 4.38 -13.51 8.35
N MET A 192 5.05 -13.57 9.51
CA MET A 192 5.66 -14.77 10.09
C MET A 192 4.59 -15.77 10.55
N GLY A 193 3.39 -15.34 10.90
CA GLY A 193 2.25 -16.23 11.17
C GLY A 193 1.72 -17.00 9.95
N LYS A 194 2.19 -16.69 8.73
CA LYS A 194 1.76 -17.32 7.46
C LYS A 194 0.24 -17.23 7.28
N GLN A 195 -0.32 -18.07 6.41
CA GLN A 195 -1.76 -18.07 6.15
C GLN A 195 -2.59 -18.41 7.40
N ARG A 196 -2.12 -19.33 8.26
CA ARG A 196 -2.84 -19.71 9.49
C ARG A 196 -2.93 -18.54 10.47
N GLY A 197 -1.81 -17.90 10.77
CA GLY A 197 -1.74 -16.74 11.67
C GLY A 197 -2.50 -15.55 11.11
N ALA A 198 -2.32 -15.24 9.82
CA ALA A 198 -3.10 -14.19 9.15
C ALA A 198 -4.61 -14.45 9.26
N LYS A 199 -5.06 -15.69 9.01
CA LYS A 199 -6.48 -16.04 9.14
C LYS A 199 -6.99 -15.89 10.58
N ILE A 200 -6.23 -16.39 11.57
CA ILE A 200 -6.58 -16.23 12.99
C ILE A 200 -6.74 -14.75 13.32
N ALA A 201 -5.74 -13.94 12.97
CA ALA A 201 -5.77 -12.51 13.24
C ALA A 201 -6.96 -11.80 12.58
N HIS A 202 -7.23 -12.06 11.30
CA HIS A 202 -8.37 -11.45 10.60
C HIS A 202 -9.73 -11.92 11.11
N ASP A 203 -9.88 -13.18 11.51
CA ASP A 203 -11.13 -13.69 12.10
C ASP A 203 -11.43 -12.97 13.43
N TRP A 204 -10.42 -12.81 14.29
CA TRP A 204 -10.57 -12.16 15.59
C TRP A 204 -10.61 -10.64 15.53
N ALA A 205 -9.99 -10.02 14.52
CA ALA A 205 -9.99 -8.58 14.32
C ALA A 205 -11.41 -8.02 14.09
N VAL A 206 -12.36 -8.86 13.65
CA VAL A 206 -13.77 -8.46 13.53
C VAL A 206 -14.36 -8.02 14.87
N ASP A 207 -13.96 -8.63 15.99
CA ASP A 207 -14.44 -8.31 17.34
C ASP A 207 -13.39 -7.61 18.24
N TRP A 208 -12.10 -7.71 17.90
CA TRP A 208 -10.99 -7.16 18.71
C TRP A 208 -10.24 -5.98 18.06
N SER A 209 -10.31 -5.83 16.73
CA SER A 209 -9.47 -4.95 15.90
C SER A 209 -7.97 -5.34 15.85
N LEU A 210 -7.37 -5.17 14.67
CA LEU A 210 -5.93 -5.29 14.45
C LEU A 210 -5.14 -4.24 15.25
N ARG A 211 -5.74 -3.06 15.48
CA ARG A 211 -5.18 -1.96 16.31
C ARG A 211 -4.70 -2.45 17.67
N ASN A 212 -5.48 -3.30 18.31
CA ASN A 212 -5.20 -3.80 19.66
C ASN A 212 -4.43 -5.12 19.63
N MET A 213 -4.76 -5.98 18.66
CA MET A 213 -4.20 -7.32 18.56
C MET A 213 -2.72 -7.33 18.18
N ILE A 214 -2.31 -6.50 17.22
CA ILE A 214 -0.93 -6.52 16.71
C ILE A 214 0.07 -6.18 17.83
N PRO A 215 -0.09 -5.10 18.61
CA PRO A 215 0.79 -4.84 19.75
C PRO A 215 0.85 -6.00 20.75
N GLU A 216 -0.31 -6.50 21.18
CA GLU A 216 -0.40 -7.56 22.22
C GLU A 216 0.30 -8.86 21.75
N ILE A 217 0.07 -9.29 20.52
CA ILE A 217 0.73 -10.49 19.98
C ILE A 217 2.22 -10.25 19.74
N THR A 218 2.61 -9.03 19.35
CA THR A 218 4.04 -8.69 19.15
C THR A 218 4.81 -8.80 20.46
N GLU A 219 4.30 -8.25 21.57
CA GLU A 219 4.94 -8.38 22.89
C GLU A 219 5.12 -9.85 23.29
N GLN A 220 4.12 -10.69 23.04
CA GLN A 220 4.21 -12.12 23.29
C GLN A 220 5.28 -12.80 22.40
N LEU A 221 5.36 -12.45 21.11
CA LEU A 221 6.39 -12.99 20.22
C LEU A 221 7.80 -12.57 20.64
N LEU A 222 7.99 -11.31 21.03
CA LEU A 222 9.27 -10.81 21.55
C LEU A 222 9.70 -11.53 22.84
N ALA A 223 8.76 -11.95 23.67
CA ALA A 223 9.05 -12.65 24.93
C ALA A 223 9.34 -14.15 24.75
N GLU A 224 8.70 -14.81 23.77
CA GLU A 224 8.73 -16.26 23.60
C GLU A 224 9.73 -16.74 22.53
N LEU A 225 10.15 -15.86 21.60
CA LEU A 225 11.02 -16.19 20.48
C LEU A 225 12.32 -15.38 20.51
N PRO A 226 13.40 -15.86 19.86
CA PRO A 226 14.67 -15.16 19.82
C PRO A 226 14.65 -13.99 18.82
N VAL A 227 13.70 -13.06 18.96
CA VAL A 227 13.65 -11.85 18.14
C VAL A 227 14.67 -10.87 18.68
N VAL A 228 15.75 -10.65 17.93
CA VAL A 228 16.85 -9.75 18.32
C VAL A 228 16.63 -8.31 17.85
N GLY A 229 15.50 -8.04 17.20
CA GLY A 229 15.10 -6.73 16.71
C GLY A 229 14.59 -6.80 15.28
N GLY A 230 14.54 -5.68 14.58
CA GLY A 230 14.11 -5.60 13.19
C GLY A 230 14.83 -4.50 12.42
N VAL A 231 14.81 -4.59 11.08
CA VAL A 231 15.31 -3.54 10.19
C VAL A 231 14.11 -2.80 9.61
N ALA A 232 13.82 -1.63 10.17
CA ALA A 232 12.76 -0.75 9.73
C ALA A 232 13.21 0.09 8.54
N ILE A 233 12.33 0.26 7.56
CA ILE A 233 12.56 1.04 6.35
C ILE A 233 11.50 2.12 6.25
N LEU A 234 11.90 3.36 5.97
CA LEU A 234 10.99 4.46 5.63
C LEU A 234 11.31 4.92 4.20
N GLU A 235 10.25 5.25 3.48
CA GLU A 235 10.32 5.82 2.14
C GLU A 235 9.68 7.20 2.16
N ASP A 236 10.24 8.12 1.39
CA ASP A 236 9.75 9.49 1.28
C ASP A 236 8.56 9.62 0.31
N GLN A 237 8.14 10.85 0.05
CA GLN A 237 7.01 11.17 -0.82
C GLN A 237 7.21 10.71 -2.27
N ARG A 238 8.45 10.40 -2.67
CA ARG A 238 8.81 9.89 -4.00
C ARG A 238 8.93 8.36 -4.03
N ASP A 239 8.60 7.68 -2.94
CA ASP A 239 8.81 6.23 -2.74
C ASP A 239 10.31 5.85 -2.73
N ASP A 240 11.21 6.82 -2.49
CA ASP A 240 12.64 6.56 -2.36
C ASP A 240 13.01 6.22 -0.92
N THR A 241 13.96 5.29 -0.71
CA THR A 241 14.41 4.88 0.62
C THR A 241 15.11 6.03 1.34
N THR A 242 14.52 6.56 2.40
CA THR A 242 15.06 7.73 3.13
C THR A 242 15.70 7.37 4.48
N LEU A 243 15.21 6.32 5.13
CA LEU A 243 15.76 5.85 6.39
C LEU A 243 15.72 4.32 6.48
N ILE A 244 16.81 3.76 6.99
CA ILE A 244 16.95 2.36 7.36
C ILE A 244 17.49 2.34 8.78
N GLU A 245 16.81 1.64 9.68
CA GLU A 245 17.12 1.68 11.10
C GLU A 245 16.96 0.30 11.76
N GLY A 246 17.92 -0.07 12.61
CA GLY A 246 17.82 -1.22 13.49
C GLY A 246 16.98 -0.87 14.71
N VAL A 247 15.88 -1.59 14.91
CA VAL A 247 14.99 -1.44 16.05
C VAL A 247 15.22 -2.61 17.02
N PRO A 248 15.80 -2.38 18.21
CA PRO A 248 16.05 -3.45 19.17
C PRO A 248 14.75 -3.95 19.85
N PRO A 249 14.77 -5.12 20.51
CA PRO A 249 13.59 -5.67 21.19
C PRO A 249 13.14 -4.79 22.37
N GLU A 250 14.09 -4.14 23.06
CA GLU A 250 13.79 -3.16 24.08
C GLU A 250 13.18 -1.90 23.45
N GLY A 251 11.96 -1.54 23.84
CA GLY A 251 11.25 -0.38 23.29
C GLY A 251 10.75 -0.58 21.85
N PHE A 252 10.68 -1.82 21.35
CA PHE A 252 10.36 -2.15 19.97
C PHE A 252 9.09 -1.45 19.44
N LEU A 253 7.98 -1.55 20.18
CA LEU A 253 6.70 -0.93 19.80
C LEU A 253 6.75 0.60 19.84
N ASP A 254 7.38 1.17 20.87
CA ASP A 254 7.51 2.61 21.02
C ASP A 254 8.32 3.20 19.88
N ARG A 255 9.45 2.55 19.53
CA ARG A 255 10.29 3.02 18.43
C ARG A 255 9.62 2.85 17.07
N GLU A 256 8.91 1.75 16.84
CA GLU A 256 8.12 1.57 15.63
C GLU A 256 7.00 2.63 15.52
N ALA A 257 6.40 3.04 16.63
CA ALA A 257 5.41 4.11 16.66
C ALA A 257 6.00 5.47 16.28
N GLU A 258 7.18 5.83 16.80
CA GLU A 258 7.89 7.06 16.43
C GLU A 258 8.26 7.08 14.93
N LEU A 259 8.68 5.93 14.40
CA LEU A 259 8.94 5.77 12.98
C LEU A 259 7.66 5.87 12.13
N LEU A 260 6.53 5.39 12.64
CA LEU A 260 5.23 5.51 12.00
C LEU A 260 4.76 6.98 11.95
N GLU A 261 4.97 7.76 13.02
CA GLU A 261 4.71 9.21 13.01
C GLU A 261 5.51 9.90 11.91
N THR A 262 6.80 9.56 11.80
CA THR A 262 7.64 10.07 10.70
C THR A 262 7.08 9.65 9.33
N ALA A 263 6.62 8.39 9.19
CA ALA A 263 6.02 7.90 7.95
C ALA A 263 4.72 8.64 7.58
N TYR A 264 3.93 9.09 8.55
CA TYR A 264 2.77 9.97 8.30
C TYR A 264 3.21 11.34 7.77
N ASP A 265 4.30 11.91 8.29
CA ASP A 265 4.79 13.21 7.86
C ASP A 265 5.38 13.19 6.43
N ILE A 266 5.96 12.06 6.02
CA ILE A 266 6.67 11.93 4.73
C ILE A 266 5.93 11.12 3.67
N MET A 267 4.72 10.62 3.95
CA MET A 267 3.93 9.94 2.91
C MET A 267 3.34 10.95 1.91
N PRO A 268 3.19 10.58 0.63
CA PRO A 268 2.54 11.46 -0.34
C PRO A 268 1.04 11.57 0.01
N THR A 269 0.52 12.80 0.02
CA THR A 269 -0.91 13.10 0.26
C THR A 269 -1.48 14.02 -0.83
N LEU A 270 -2.81 14.12 -0.90
CA LEU A 270 -3.45 15.11 -1.74
C LEU A 270 -3.23 16.50 -1.13
N PRO A 271 -2.85 17.51 -1.92
CA PRO A 271 -2.53 18.82 -1.36
C PRO A 271 -3.77 19.57 -0.86
N PHE A 272 -4.99 19.13 -1.21
CA PHE A 272 -6.24 19.82 -0.88
C PHE A 272 -7.12 18.97 0.02
N SER A 273 -7.64 19.57 1.09
CA SER A 273 -8.46 18.88 2.09
C SER A 273 -9.93 18.69 1.69
N GLU A 274 -10.42 19.47 0.72
CA GLU A 274 -11.80 19.39 0.21
C GLU A 274 -11.78 19.26 -1.31
N LEU A 275 -12.41 18.21 -1.84
CA LEU A 275 -12.54 17.95 -3.26
C LEU A 275 -13.98 17.58 -3.63
N ASP A 276 -14.46 18.14 -4.74
CA ASP A 276 -15.73 17.72 -5.32
C ASP A 276 -15.58 16.40 -6.09
N VAL A 277 -14.53 16.29 -6.91
CA VAL A 277 -14.25 15.09 -7.70
C VAL A 277 -12.76 14.79 -7.67
N LEU A 278 -12.40 13.57 -7.30
CA LEU A 278 -11.08 12.99 -7.52
C LEU A 278 -11.15 11.95 -8.64
N VAL A 279 -10.31 12.11 -9.66
CA VAL A 279 -10.10 11.12 -10.71
C VAL A 279 -8.77 10.41 -10.47
N LEU A 280 -8.78 9.08 -10.45
CA LEU A 280 -7.59 8.25 -10.34
C LEU A 280 -7.44 7.42 -11.61
N ASP A 281 -6.29 7.54 -12.28
CA ASP A 281 -6.03 6.79 -13.51
C ASP A 281 -5.91 5.29 -13.25
N ARG A 282 -5.40 4.89 -12.09
CA ARG A 282 -5.25 3.49 -11.72
C ARG A 282 -5.31 3.28 -10.20
N GLN A 283 -5.63 2.04 -9.83
CA GLN A 283 -5.48 1.51 -8.48
C GLN A 283 -4.76 0.16 -8.53
N GLY A 284 -4.15 -0.26 -7.43
CA GLY A 284 -3.32 -1.46 -7.43
C GLY A 284 -2.78 -1.84 -6.06
N LYS A 285 -2.50 -3.13 -5.86
CA LYS A 285 -1.95 -3.61 -4.59
C LYS A 285 -0.51 -3.22 -4.32
N ASP A 286 0.20 -2.93 -5.39
CA ASP A 286 1.50 -2.29 -5.43
C ASP A 286 1.43 -0.82 -4.98
N ILE A 287 0.36 -0.10 -5.32
CA ILE A 287 0.11 1.27 -4.84
C ILE A 287 -0.25 1.27 -3.34
N SER A 288 -1.24 0.47 -2.95
CA SER A 288 -1.64 0.37 -1.54
C SER A 288 -2.37 -0.94 -1.25
N GLY A 289 -2.44 -1.34 0.03
CA GLY A 289 -3.07 -2.59 0.46
C GLY A 289 -4.46 -2.80 -0.14
N GLN A 290 -5.28 -1.76 -0.07
CA GLN A 290 -6.64 -1.68 -0.60
C GLN A 290 -6.72 -1.09 -2.01
N GLY A 291 -5.67 -1.18 -2.84
CA GLY A 291 -5.70 -0.66 -4.21
C GLY A 291 -5.50 0.85 -4.31
N MET A 292 -6.21 1.60 -3.49
CA MET A 292 -6.07 3.04 -3.25
C MET A 292 -5.75 3.25 -1.77
N ASP A 293 -4.86 4.19 -1.47
CA ASP A 293 -4.48 4.49 -0.10
C ASP A 293 -5.60 5.26 0.61
N THR A 294 -6.23 4.62 1.59
CA THR A 294 -7.42 5.12 2.30
C THR A 294 -7.12 6.37 3.14
N ASN A 295 -5.86 6.57 3.53
CA ASN A 295 -5.39 7.76 4.23
C ASN A 295 -5.28 8.95 3.26
N VAL A 296 -4.91 8.69 2.00
CA VAL A 296 -4.80 9.70 0.95
C VAL A 296 -6.18 10.16 0.45
N ILE A 297 -7.13 9.24 0.34
CA ILE A 297 -8.49 9.54 -0.18
C ILE A 297 -9.50 9.88 0.91
N GLY A 298 -9.12 9.80 2.19
CA GLY A 298 -10.01 10.06 3.34
C GLY A 298 -11.20 9.10 3.42
N ARG A 299 -11.06 7.86 2.94
CA ARG A 299 -12.17 6.88 2.90
C ARG A 299 -11.70 5.51 3.37
N ARG A 300 -12.31 5.02 4.46
CA ARG A 300 -12.09 3.67 5.00
C ARG A 300 -13.41 2.88 5.11
N PRO A 301 -14.15 2.68 4.01
CA PRO A 301 -15.51 2.13 4.08
C PRO A 301 -15.55 0.62 4.40
N PHE A 302 -14.39 -0.02 4.53
CA PHE A 302 -14.23 -1.47 4.60
C PHE A 302 -13.99 -2.02 5.99
N ALA A 303 -13.42 -1.21 6.88
CA ALA A 303 -13.17 -1.59 8.24
C ALA A 303 -14.47 -1.56 9.05
N ILE A 304 -14.75 -2.63 9.80
CA ILE A 304 -15.99 -2.75 10.58
C ILE A 304 -15.92 -1.90 11.86
N GLN A 305 -14.74 -1.83 12.47
CA GLN A 305 -14.52 -1.20 13.77
C GLN A 305 -13.71 0.10 13.72
N GLU A 306 -13.27 0.52 12.54
CA GLU A 306 -12.38 1.67 12.40
C GLU A 306 -13.13 2.83 11.73
N PRO A 307 -13.08 4.04 12.30
CA PRO A 307 -13.67 5.20 11.66
C PRO A 307 -12.91 5.55 10.36
N GLU A 308 -13.58 6.29 9.49
CA GLU A 308 -12.93 6.93 8.35
C GLU A 308 -12.09 8.12 8.85
N PRO A 309 -10.98 8.45 8.16
CA PRO A 309 -10.28 9.71 8.41
C PRO A 309 -11.22 10.91 8.24
N ASP A 310 -11.07 11.94 9.08
CA ASP A 310 -11.88 13.16 8.96
C ASP A 310 -11.59 13.95 7.67
N LEU A 311 -10.38 13.82 7.15
CA LEU A 311 -9.90 14.49 5.94
C LEU A 311 -9.01 13.55 5.09
N PRO A 312 -8.88 13.81 3.78
CA PRO A 312 -9.62 14.81 3.01
C PRO A 312 -11.10 14.43 2.79
N ASP A 313 -11.99 15.42 2.70
CA ASP A 313 -13.39 15.21 2.30
C ASP A 313 -13.51 15.25 0.78
N ILE A 314 -13.84 14.10 0.19
CA ILE A 314 -13.97 13.93 -1.25
C ILE A 314 -15.40 13.49 -1.56
N LYS A 315 -16.16 14.34 -2.26
CA LYS A 315 -17.56 14.03 -2.60
C LYS A 315 -17.66 12.86 -3.56
N ARG A 316 -16.86 12.82 -4.65
CA ARG A 316 -16.87 11.72 -5.63
C ARG A 316 -15.47 11.26 -6.02
N ILE A 317 -15.30 9.94 -6.12
CA ILE A 317 -14.09 9.31 -6.68
C ILE A 317 -14.46 8.56 -7.96
N TYR A 318 -13.71 8.82 -9.02
CA TYR A 318 -13.79 8.10 -10.29
C TYR A 318 -12.47 7.39 -10.58
N THR A 319 -12.50 6.06 -10.71
CA THR A 319 -11.29 5.25 -10.93
C THR A 319 -11.30 4.58 -12.30
N ARG A 320 -10.21 4.76 -13.08
CA ARG A 320 -10.18 4.38 -14.49
C ARG A 320 -9.68 2.95 -14.76
N GLY A 321 -8.78 2.40 -13.96
CA GLY A 321 -8.24 1.08 -14.23
C GLY A 321 -7.44 0.48 -13.08
N LEU A 322 -6.79 -0.63 -13.37
CA LEU A 322 -5.90 -1.37 -12.51
C LEU A 322 -4.45 -1.27 -13.00
N THR A 323 -3.50 -1.27 -12.07
CA THR A 323 -2.08 -1.53 -12.41
C THR A 323 -1.91 -2.94 -12.96
N GLY A 324 -1.01 -3.14 -13.93
CA GLY A 324 -0.69 -4.49 -14.43
C GLY A 324 -0.19 -5.45 -13.33
N THR A 325 0.55 -4.93 -12.34
CA THR A 325 1.12 -5.67 -11.20
C THR A 325 0.07 -6.36 -10.32
N THR A 326 -1.18 -5.89 -10.31
CA THR A 326 -2.22 -6.47 -9.45
C THR A 326 -2.81 -7.78 -10.00
N HIS A 327 -2.48 -8.15 -11.26
CA HIS A 327 -2.98 -9.35 -11.94
C HIS A 327 -4.52 -9.50 -11.84
N GLY A 328 -5.23 -8.39 -12.04
CA GLY A 328 -6.70 -8.32 -11.99
C GLY A 328 -7.32 -8.28 -10.59
N ASN A 329 -6.52 -8.26 -9.52
CA ASN A 329 -7.04 -8.06 -8.17
C ASN A 329 -7.49 -6.60 -7.95
N ALA A 330 -8.79 -6.34 -7.99
CA ALA A 330 -9.39 -5.01 -7.83
C ALA A 330 -9.79 -4.70 -6.38
N MET A 331 -8.98 -5.16 -5.42
CA MET A 331 -9.27 -4.93 -4.02
C MET A 331 -9.34 -3.43 -3.71
N GLY A 332 -10.38 -3.03 -2.97
CA GLY A 332 -10.71 -1.64 -2.61
C GLY A 332 -11.34 -0.79 -3.71
N MET A 333 -11.71 -1.36 -4.88
CA MET A 333 -12.52 -0.65 -5.88
C MET A 333 -13.81 -0.05 -5.32
N GLY A 334 -14.34 -0.63 -4.23
CA GLY A 334 -15.53 -0.14 -3.55
C GLY A 334 -15.39 1.24 -2.88
N SER A 335 -14.17 1.82 -2.85
CA SER A 335 -13.97 3.22 -2.44
C SER A 335 -14.32 4.21 -3.55
N ALA A 336 -14.43 3.77 -4.80
CA ALA A 336 -14.84 4.61 -5.92
C ALA A 336 -16.37 4.73 -6.01
N ASP A 337 -16.85 5.89 -6.44
CA ASP A 337 -18.27 6.12 -6.73
C ASP A 337 -18.63 5.68 -8.16
N PHE A 338 -17.69 5.79 -9.09
CA PHE A 338 -17.81 5.34 -10.46
C PHE A 338 -16.51 4.68 -10.91
N VAL A 339 -16.61 3.72 -11.83
CA VAL A 339 -15.44 3.10 -12.47
C VAL A 339 -15.55 3.13 -13.98
N HIS A 340 -14.42 3.18 -14.67
CA HIS A 340 -14.39 3.06 -16.13
C HIS A 340 -14.59 1.61 -16.57
N ALA A 341 -15.01 1.40 -17.82
CA ALA A 341 -15.17 0.08 -18.40
C ALA A 341 -13.87 -0.74 -18.39
N ASN A 342 -12.70 -0.12 -18.52
CA ASN A 342 -11.40 -0.81 -18.47
C ASN A 342 -11.23 -1.61 -17.16
N LEU A 343 -11.63 -1.05 -16.01
CA LEU A 343 -11.57 -1.78 -14.74
C LEU A 343 -12.42 -3.06 -14.76
N LEU A 344 -13.58 -3.05 -15.44
CA LEU A 344 -14.41 -4.25 -15.62
C LEU A 344 -13.77 -5.31 -16.52
N GLU A 345 -12.98 -4.87 -17.50
CA GLU A 345 -12.26 -5.76 -18.40
C GLU A 345 -11.07 -6.41 -17.70
N GLU A 346 -10.38 -5.65 -16.84
CA GLU A 346 -9.17 -6.06 -16.14
C GLU A 346 -9.43 -6.90 -14.88
N ILE A 347 -10.59 -6.77 -14.24
CA ILE A 347 -10.87 -7.41 -12.95
C ILE A 347 -10.99 -8.95 -13.03
N GLU A 348 -10.27 -9.62 -12.14
CA GLU A 348 -10.40 -11.04 -11.84
C GLU A 348 -11.17 -11.23 -10.53
N MET A 349 -12.49 -11.40 -10.64
CA MET A 349 -13.39 -11.51 -9.50
C MET A 349 -13.06 -12.64 -8.52
N PRO A 350 -12.63 -13.86 -8.94
CA PRO A 350 -12.22 -14.90 -8.00
C PRO A 350 -11.06 -14.44 -7.11
N THR A 351 -10.00 -13.88 -7.72
CA THR A 351 -8.83 -13.35 -7.01
C THR A 351 -9.23 -12.23 -6.06
N THR A 352 -10.06 -11.31 -6.54
CA THR A 352 -10.55 -10.16 -5.78
C THR A 352 -11.40 -10.58 -4.57
N LEU A 353 -12.36 -11.49 -4.78
CA LEU A 353 -13.27 -11.95 -3.72
C LEU A 353 -12.56 -12.83 -2.68
N ILE A 354 -11.70 -13.78 -3.11
CA ILE A 354 -10.94 -14.62 -2.17
C ILE A 354 -10.09 -13.73 -1.26
N ASN A 355 -9.50 -12.67 -1.80
CA ASN A 355 -8.72 -11.73 -1.00
C ASN A 355 -9.59 -10.98 0.02
N ALA A 356 -10.73 -10.44 -0.41
CA ALA A 356 -11.65 -9.74 0.49
C ALA A 356 -12.26 -10.64 1.57
N LEU A 357 -12.49 -11.92 1.27
CA LEU A 357 -12.92 -12.91 2.27
C LEU A 357 -11.83 -13.21 3.29
N THR A 358 -10.57 -13.24 2.87
CA THR A 358 -9.43 -13.46 3.77
C THR A 358 -9.21 -12.28 4.71
N ALA A 359 -9.40 -11.06 4.19
CA ALA A 359 -9.23 -9.82 4.96
C ALA A 359 -10.50 -9.38 5.71
N SER A 360 -11.63 -10.07 5.53
CA SER A 360 -12.97 -9.67 6.02
C SER A 360 -13.46 -8.30 5.51
N THR A 361 -12.87 -7.76 4.43
CA THR A 361 -13.15 -6.43 3.85
C THR A 361 -14.08 -6.50 2.63
N THR A 362 -15.18 -7.24 2.69
CA THR A 362 -16.08 -7.47 1.53
C THR A 362 -16.70 -6.22 0.92
N ARG A 363 -16.83 -5.12 1.68
CA ARG A 363 -17.24 -3.81 1.14
C ARG A 363 -16.20 -3.25 0.15
N GLY A 364 -14.94 -3.64 0.32
CA GLY A 364 -13.76 -3.41 -0.55
C GLY A 364 -13.99 -3.70 -2.01
N VAL A 365 -14.81 -4.71 -2.27
CA VAL A 365 -14.94 -5.32 -3.59
C VAL A 365 -16.37 -5.22 -4.12
N ARG A 366 -17.14 -4.26 -3.61
CA ARG A 366 -18.41 -3.87 -4.23
C ARG A 366 -18.10 -3.17 -5.53
N LEU A 367 -18.63 -3.69 -6.63
CA LEU A 367 -18.43 -3.10 -7.94
C LEU A 367 -19.25 -1.79 -8.06
N PRO A 368 -18.60 -0.63 -8.26
CA PRO A 368 -19.31 0.62 -8.50
C PRO A 368 -19.99 0.63 -9.88
N PRO A 369 -20.95 1.53 -10.14
CA PRO A 369 -21.47 1.75 -11.47
C PRO A 369 -20.34 2.01 -12.47
N ALA A 370 -20.29 1.18 -13.51
CA ALA A 370 -19.31 1.30 -14.56
C ALA A 370 -19.83 2.14 -15.73
N VAL A 371 -18.97 2.94 -16.33
CA VAL A 371 -19.29 3.81 -17.47
C VAL A 371 -18.30 3.60 -18.60
N GLU A 372 -18.78 3.79 -19.82
CA GLU A 372 -18.07 3.43 -21.05
C GLU A 372 -16.81 4.26 -21.32
N THR A 373 -16.80 5.55 -20.95
CA THR A 373 -15.74 6.50 -21.31
C THR A 373 -15.36 7.42 -20.15
N ASP A 374 -14.17 8.02 -20.19
CA ASP A 374 -13.75 9.01 -19.19
C ASP A 374 -14.70 10.21 -19.12
N ARG A 375 -15.19 10.67 -20.27
CA ARG A 375 -16.17 11.75 -20.35
C ARG A 375 -17.44 11.37 -19.62
N ALA A 376 -17.93 10.14 -19.79
CA ALA A 376 -19.11 9.65 -19.07
C ALA A 376 -18.87 9.62 -17.56
N GLY A 377 -17.69 9.17 -17.11
CA GLY A 377 -17.32 9.13 -15.70
C GLY A 377 -17.25 10.50 -15.06
N LEU A 378 -16.56 11.44 -15.71
CA LEU A 378 -16.48 12.80 -15.21
C LEU A 378 -17.85 13.50 -15.20
N VAL A 379 -18.66 13.33 -16.25
CA VAL A 379 -20.02 13.89 -16.28
C VAL A 379 -20.88 13.29 -15.15
N ALA A 380 -20.87 11.97 -14.96
CA ALA A 380 -21.65 11.32 -13.89
C ALA A 380 -21.22 11.80 -12.49
N ALA A 381 -19.91 11.93 -12.24
CA ALA A 381 -19.39 12.48 -11.00
C ALA A 381 -19.87 13.94 -10.80
N MET A 382 -19.65 14.80 -11.79
CA MET A 382 -20.04 16.21 -11.77
C MET A 382 -21.55 16.43 -11.61
N SER A 383 -22.39 15.57 -12.18
CA SER A 383 -23.84 15.69 -12.05
C SER A 383 -24.38 15.26 -10.68
N THR A 384 -23.56 14.63 -9.83
CA THR A 384 -23.99 14.12 -8.53
C THR A 384 -23.40 14.86 -7.32
N ILE A 385 -22.49 15.82 -7.51
CA ILE A 385 -21.90 16.62 -6.41
C ILE A 385 -22.76 17.80 -5.93
N GLY A 386 -23.92 18.04 -6.55
CA GLY A 386 -24.79 19.18 -6.26
C GLY A 386 -24.62 20.33 -7.26
N ILE A 387 -25.17 21.51 -6.94
CA ILE A 387 -25.05 22.70 -7.81
C ILE A 387 -23.73 23.40 -7.48
N VAL A 388 -22.75 23.26 -8.37
CA VAL A 388 -21.44 23.90 -8.26
C VAL A 388 -21.10 24.58 -9.59
N ASP A 389 -20.53 25.79 -9.53
CA ASP A 389 -20.08 26.50 -10.72
C ASP A 389 -18.81 25.83 -11.27
N PRO A 390 -18.70 25.57 -12.59
CA PRO A 390 -17.51 24.99 -13.23
C PRO A 390 -16.21 25.75 -12.97
N THR A 391 -16.28 27.04 -12.64
CA THR A 391 -15.12 27.88 -12.31
C THR A 391 -14.71 27.75 -10.84
N THR A 392 -15.60 27.28 -9.96
CA THR A 392 -15.34 27.12 -8.53
C THR A 392 -15.25 25.66 -8.08
N VAL A 393 -15.67 24.72 -8.93
CA VAL A 393 -15.60 23.28 -8.63
C VAL A 393 -14.17 22.84 -8.40
N ARG A 394 -13.98 21.95 -7.43
CA ARG A 394 -12.68 21.44 -7.00
C ARG A 394 -12.47 20.04 -7.56
N VAL A 395 -11.94 19.96 -8.78
CA VAL A 395 -11.66 18.69 -9.47
C VAL A 395 -10.16 18.46 -9.53
N LEU A 396 -9.74 17.28 -9.11
CA LEU A 396 -8.35 16.84 -9.15
C LEU A 396 -8.25 15.50 -9.90
N ARG A 397 -7.26 15.36 -10.77
CA ARG A 397 -6.90 14.08 -11.41
C ARG A 397 -5.46 13.73 -11.08
N ALA A 398 -5.27 12.54 -10.52
CA ALA A 398 -3.96 11.97 -10.19
C ALA A 398 -3.74 10.66 -10.97
N ALA A 399 -2.48 10.25 -11.09
CA ALA A 399 -2.16 8.94 -11.64
C ALA A 399 -2.71 7.84 -10.71
N ASP A 400 -2.35 7.90 -9.44
CA ASP A 400 -2.83 7.03 -8.37
C ASP A 400 -2.51 7.67 -7.00
N THR A 401 -2.78 6.98 -5.89
CA THR A 401 -2.57 7.51 -4.53
C THR A 401 -1.13 7.42 -4.02
N MET A 402 -0.19 6.92 -4.83
CA MET A 402 1.24 6.87 -4.49
C MET A 402 2.01 7.91 -5.31
N HIS A 403 1.65 8.09 -6.57
CA HIS A 403 2.29 9.04 -7.49
C HIS A 403 1.55 10.38 -7.54
N LEU A 404 1.73 11.19 -6.49
CA LEU A 404 1.02 12.48 -6.32
C LEU A 404 1.86 13.73 -6.62
N HIS A 405 3.08 13.55 -7.15
CA HIS A 405 4.00 14.66 -7.44
C HIS A 405 3.42 15.66 -8.44
N ARG A 406 2.69 15.19 -9.46
CA ARG A 406 1.99 16.03 -10.44
C ARG A 406 0.53 15.66 -10.54
N LEU A 407 -0.31 16.67 -10.67
CA LEU A 407 -1.76 16.55 -10.63
C LEU A 407 -2.39 17.50 -11.65
N TYR A 408 -3.44 17.05 -12.36
CA TYR A 408 -4.29 18.01 -13.06
C TYR A 408 -5.32 18.56 -12.08
N ALA A 409 -5.44 19.88 -12.02
CA ALA A 409 -6.26 20.59 -11.06
C ALA A 409 -7.20 21.58 -11.76
N SER A 410 -8.45 21.65 -11.30
CA SER A 410 -9.43 22.64 -11.75
C SER A 410 -8.96 24.07 -11.53
N THR A 411 -9.51 25.03 -12.27
CA THR A 411 -9.20 26.47 -12.14
C THR A 411 -9.15 26.93 -10.68
N ALA A 412 -10.15 26.60 -9.86
CA ALA A 412 -10.17 26.99 -8.45
C ALA A 412 -8.98 26.47 -7.63
N LEU A 413 -8.58 25.22 -7.87
CA LEU A 413 -7.43 24.59 -7.21
C LEU A 413 -6.09 25.13 -7.73
N VAL A 414 -6.02 25.53 -9.01
CA VAL A 414 -4.83 26.18 -9.57
C VAL A 414 -4.65 27.58 -8.97
N GLU A 415 -5.72 28.36 -8.80
CA GLU A 415 -5.64 29.65 -8.12
C GLU A 415 -5.15 29.47 -6.67
N GLU A 416 -5.70 28.50 -5.94
CA GLU A 416 -5.25 28.19 -4.57
C GLU A 416 -3.78 27.74 -4.53
N ALA A 417 -3.33 26.98 -5.53
CA ALA A 417 -1.94 26.55 -5.62
C ALA A 417 -0.95 27.71 -5.81
N ARG A 418 -1.36 28.84 -6.40
CA ARG A 418 -0.47 30.00 -6.58
C ARG A 418 -0.11 30.70 -5.28
N ASP A 419 -0.96 30.56 -4.27
CA ASP A 419 -0.79 31.18 -2.96
C ASP A 419 -0.03 30.26 -1.98
N ARG A 420 0.49 29.13 -2.46
CA ARG A 420 1.19 28.12 -1.65
C ARG A 420 2.63 27.91 -2.12
N ASP A 421 3.57 28.04 -1.19
CA ASP A 421 5.00 27.73 -1.44
C ASP A 421 5.23 26.22 -1.67
N ASP A 422 4.27 25.44 -1.16
CA ASP A 422 3.90 24.06 -1.45
C ASP A 422 3.95 23.47 -2.84
N LEU A 423 3.54 24.33 -3.77
CA LEU A 423 2.90 23.94 -5.01
C LEU A 423 3.41 24.83 -6.12
N ARG A 424 3.54 24.25 -7.31
CA ARG A 424 3.95 24.98 -8.50
C ARG A 424 2.96 24.75 -9.62
N VAL A 425 2.46 25.84 -10.18
CA VAL A 425 1.66 25.78 -11.42
C VAL A 425 2.61 25.61 -12.61
N LEU A 426 2.49 24.47 -13.30
CA LEU A 426 3.28 24.14 -14.49
C LEU A 426 2.56 24.52 -15.77
N GLU A 427 1.25 24.31 -15.82
CA GLU A 427 0.39 24.65 -16.96
C GLU A 427 -0.89 25.34 -16.52
N GLU A 428 -1.28 26.38 -17.26
CA GLU A 428 -2.53 27.10 -17.04
C GLU A 428 -3.76 26.24 -17.35
N PRO A 429 -4.89 26.46 -16.66
CA PRO A 429 -6.13 25.74 -16.96
C PRO A 429 -6.54 25.86 -18.42
N SER A 430 -6.89 24.73 -19.02
CA SER A 430 -7.45 24.68 -20.36
C SER A 430 -8.59 23.66 -20.47
N PRO A 431 -9.47 23.76 -21.48
CA PRO A 431 -10.58 22.84 -21.64
C PRO A 431 -10.13 21.38 -21.76
N ILE A 432 -10.78 20.49 -21.01
CA ILE A 432 -10.51 19.05 -21.04
C ILE A 432 -10.75 18.52 -22.45
N ARG A 433 -9.74 17.87 -23.01
CA ARG A 433 -9.80 17.24 -24.34
C ARG A 433 -10.10 15.77 -24.20
N PHE A 434 -10.99 15.28 -25.05
CA PHE A 434 -11.36 13.88 -25.11
C PHE A 434 -11.18 13.32 -26.52
N GLU A 435 -10.61 12.14 -26.64
CA GLU A 435 -10.50 11.36 -27.87
C GLU A 435 -11.34 10.09 -27.73
N ALA A 436 -12.33 9.92 -28.60
CA ALA A 436 -13.32 8.84 -28.51
C ALA A 436 -14.07 8.73 -27.16
N GLY A 437 -14.02 9.77 -26.32
CA GLY A 437 -14.63 9.80 -25.00
C GLY A 437 -13.62 9.73 -23.84
N ASP A 438 -12.38 9.31 -24.13
CA ASP A 438 -11.32 9.15 -23.13
C ASP A 438 -10.46 10.41 -23.01
N PHE A 439 -9.82 10.63 -21.86
CA PHE A 439 -8.91 11.77 -21.67
C PHE A 439 -7.79 11.73 -22.71
N ALA A 440 -7.66 12.80 -23.50
CA ALA A 440 -6.59 12.91 -24.50
C ALA A 440 -5.24 13.28 -23.88
N THR A 441 -5.26 13.91 -22.70
CA THR A 441 -4.07 14.25 -21.93
C THR A 441 -3.53 13.01 -21.20
N PRO A 442 -2.21 12.74 -21.25
CA PRO A 442 -1.59 11.57 -20.61
C PRO A 442 -1.77 11.60 -19.09
N SER A 443 -1.37 10.52 -18.41
CA SER A 443 -1.41 10.48 -16.95
C SER A 443 -0.49 11.57 -16.36
N PRO A 444 -0.86 12.24 -15.24
CA PRO A 444 0.00 13.26 -14.63
C PRO A 444 1.43 12.78 -14.36
N HIS A 445 1.60 11.52 -13.95
CA HIS A 445 2.90 10.91 -13.68
C HIS A 445 3.79 10.83 -14.93
N GLU A 446 3.20 10.63 -16.11
CA GLU A 446 3.94 10.51 -17.38
C GLU A 446 4.45 11.86 -17.90
N THR A 447 3.91 12.98 -17.41
CA THR A 447 4.33 14.33 -17.82
C THR A 447 5.72 14.73 -17.29
N GLY A 448 6.22 14.00 -16.28
CA GLY A 448 7.48 14.29 -15.59
C GLY A 448 8.71 13.58 -16.12
N HIS A 449 8.59 12.75 -17.15
CA HIS A 449 9.70 11.96 -17.71
C HIS A 449 10.50 12.67 -18.82
N ASP A 450 10.30 13.97 -19.01
CA ASP A 450 11.19 14.81 -19.81
C ASP A 450 12.27 15.41 -18.90
N ASP A 451 13.25 14.60 -18.50
CA ASP A 451 14.66 14.99 -18.24
C ASP A 451 15.59 13.78 -18.02
#